data_AF-A0A7X7TZC4-F1
#
_entry.id   AF-A0A7X7TZC4-F1
#
_cell.length_a   1.000
_cell.length_b   1.000
_cell.length_c   1.000
_cell.angle_alpha   90.00
_cell.angle_beta   90.00
_cell.angle_gamma   90.00
#
_symmetry.space_group_name_H-M   'P 1'
#
loop_
_entity.id
_entity.type
_entity.pdbx_description
1 polymer ?
#
loop_
_entity_poly.entity_id
_entity_poly.type
_entity_poly.pdbx_seq_one_letter_code
_entity_poly.pdbx_strand_id
1 'polypeptide(L)'
;MYLAWAHPTRRETTHTLEQLVQTGESLLAQTPSEMHAKGTSHADQLHAIVQRNDFLQSVGADTTLSWTIEGCHRARISGRALITAIAVLRFHKDKTTWPQSLEELASAGYIREIPIDPYSGKPLVYKPTADSFTLYSCGQDFDDDGGTPGQWGRPPRGGDQVFWPVEKH
;
A
#
# COMPACT_ATOMS: atom_id res chain seq x y z
N MET A 1 -25.65 -41.92 3.75
CA MET A 1 -25.44 -40.76 4.64
C MET A 1 -25.28 -39.53 3.74
N TYR A 2 -26.37 -38.79 3.48
CA TYR A 2 -26.32 -37.58 2.65
C TYR A 2 -25.75 -36.46 3.54
N LEU A 3 -24.49 -36.08 3.32
CA LEU A 3 -24.00 -34.79 3.77
C LEU A 3 -24.68 -33.75 2.89
N ALA A 4 -25.81 -33.21 3.35
CA ALA A 4 -26.35 -32.00 2.75
C ALA A 4 -25.32 -30.91 3.03
N TRP A 5 -24.51 -30.55 2.03
CA TRP A 5 -23.83 -29.27 2.06
C TRP A 5 -24.91 -28.21 2.18
N ALA A 6 -25.07 -27.67 3.39
CA ALA A 6 -25.96 -26.55 3.65
C ALA A 6 -25.28 -25.31 3.05
N HIS A 7 -25.36 -25.19 1.72
CA HIS A 7 -24.96 -23.98 1.05
C HIS A 7 -25.86 -22.83 1.53
N PRO A 8 -25.32 -21.62 1.74
CA PRO A 8 -26.10 -20.50 2.19
C PRO A 8 -27.27 -20.23 1.27
N THR A 9 -28.40 -19.84 1.86
CA THR A 9 -29.56 -19.39 1.10
C THR A 9 -29.21 -18.13 0.30
N ARG A 10 -29.97 -17.83 -0.76
CA ARG A 10 -29.86 -16.56 -1.49
C ARG A 10 -29.83 -15.35 -0.54
N ARG A 11 -30.71 -15.33 0.46
CA ARG A 11 -30.82 -14.21 1.41
C ARG A 11 -29.55 -14.05 2.24
N GLU A 12 -29.00 -15.15 2.74
CA GLU A 12 -27.73 -15.14 3.49
C GLU A 12 -26.58 -14.67 2.59
N THR A 13 -26.48 -15.19 1.36
CA THR A 13 -25.45 -14.77 0.41
C THR A 13 -25.52 -13.29 0.04
N THR A 14 -26.71 -12.76 -0.22
CA THR A 14 -26.88 -11.33 -0.50
C THR A 14 -26.49 -10.49 0.71
N HIS A 15 -26.89 -10.90 1.93
CA HIS A 15 -26.50 -10.19 3.15
C HIS A 15 -24.97 -10.22 3.38
N THR A 16 -24.33 -11.37 3.20
CA THR A 16 -22.86 -11.48 3.31
C THR A 16 -22.15 -10.61 2.27
N LEU A 17 -22.67 -10.53 1.05
CA LEU A 17 -22.11 -9.66 0.01
C LEU A 17 -22.21 -8.18 0.39
N GLU A 18 -23.36 -7.74 0.91
CA GLU A 18 -23.54 -6.36 1.40
C GLU A 18 -22.54 -6.03 2.52
N GLN A 19 -22.40 -6.94 3.49
CA GLN A 19 -21.42 -6.80 4.59
C GLN A 19 -19.98 -6.76 4.06
N LEU A 20 -19.65 -7.60 3.08
CA LEU A 20 -18.32 -7.64 2.46
C LEU A 20 -17.99 -6.32 1.78
N VAL A 21 -18.90 -5.78 0.97
CA VAL A 21 -18.70 -4.50 0.25
C VAL A 21 -18.58 -3.34 1.24
N GLN A 22 -19.49 -3.24 2.22
CA GLN A 22 -19.44 -2.18 3.23
C GLN A 22 -18.15 -2.22 4.06
N THR A 23 -17.69 -3.43 4.41
CA THR A 23 -16.42 -3.59 5.13
C THR A 23 -15.24 -3.20 4.24
N GLY A 24 -15.24 -3.59 2.96
CA GLY A 24 -14.22 -3.19 1.99
C GLY A 24 -14.07 -1.67 1.87
N GLU A 25 -15.18 -0.94 1.81
CA GLU A 25 -15.18 0.53 1.79
C GLU A 25 -14.55 1.14 3.06
N SER A 26 -14.88 0.59 4.23
CA SER A 26 -14.29 1.04 5.50
C SER A 26 -12.81 0.70 5.59
N LEU A 27 -12.40 -0.46 5.09
CA LEU A 27 -11.03 -0.95 5.11
C LEU A 27 -10.07 -0.09 4.25
N LEU A 28 -10.55 0.61 3.21
CA LEU A 28 -9.74 1.58 2.44
C LEU A 28 -9.18 2.74 3.28
N ALA A 29 -9.82 3.05 4.41
CA ALA A 29 -9.36 4.09 5.33
C ALA A 29 -8.24 3.61 6.25
N GLN A 30 -8.06 2.29 6.39
CA GLN A 30 -7.02 1.68 7.20
C GLN A 30 -5.82 1.35 6.31
N THR A 31 -4.65 1.83 6.69
CA THR A 31 -3.41 1.59 5.95
C THR A 31 -2.92 0.14 6.13
N PRO A 32 -2.15 -0.41 5.17
CA PRO A 32 -1.49 -1.70 5.33
C PRO A 32 -0.70 -1.81 6.64
N SER A 33 0.04 -0.76 7.04
CA SER A 33 0.82 -0.76 8.29
C SER A 33 -0.06 -0.88 9.54
N GLU A 34 -1.22 -0.21 9.58
CA GLU A 34 -2.17 -0.32 10.70
C GLU A 34 -2.79 -1.72 10.78
N MET A 35 -3.08 -2.33 9.62
CA MET A 35 -3.57 -3.70 9.57
C MET A 35 -2.50 -4.68 10.05
N HIS A 36 -1.27 -4.51 9.57
CA HIS A 36 -0.12 -5.32 9.97
C HIS A 36 0.14 -5.23 11.47
N ALA A 37 0.10 -4.03 12.06
CA ALA A 37 0.24 -3.82 13.50
C ALA A 37 -0.85 -4.52 14.32
N LYS A 38 -2.03 -4.75 13.74
CA LYS A 38 -3.13 -5.53 14.35
C LYS A 38 -2.96 -7.05 14.16
N GLY A 39 -1.90 -7.50 13.50
CA GLY A 39 -1.66 -8.92 13.19
C GLY A 39 -2.60 -9.48 12.12
N THR A 40 -3.11 -8.63 11.22
CA THR A 40 -4.05 -8.99 10.15
C THR A 40 -3.68 -8.28 8.85
N SER A 41 -4.37 -8.61 7.76
CA SER A 41 -4.35 -7.82 6.52
C SER A 41 -5.77 -7.50 6.05
N HIS A 42 -5.92 -6.61 5.07
CA HIS A 42 -7.21 -6.38 4.40
C HIS A 42 -7.77 -7.68 3.82
N ALA A 43 -6.91 -8.52 3.26
CA ALA A 43 -7.28 -9.84 2.75
C ALA A 43 -7.88 -10.72 3.85
N ASP A 44 -7.23 -10.79 5.02
CA ASP A 44 -7.71 -11.65 6.12
C ASP A 44 -9.07 -11.18 6.65
N GLN A 45 -9.28 -9.86 6.77
CA GLN A 45 -10.56 -9.29 7.20
C GLN A 45 -11.69 -9.59 6.21
N LEU A 46 -11.44 -9.41 4.91
CA LEU A 46 -12.41 -9.69 3.87
C LEU A 46 -12.70 -11.19 3.75
N HIS A 47 -11.66 -12.01 3.85
CA HIS A 47 -11.79 -13.46 3.80
C HIS A 47 -12.65 -13.99 4.95
N ALA A 48 -12.44 -13.49 6.17
CA ALA A 48 -13.21 -13.87 7.35
C ALA A 48 -14.73 -13.69 7.17
N ILE A 49 -15.18 -12.70 6.37
CA ILE A 49 -16.59 -12.45 6.08
C ILE A 49 -17.18 -13.55 5.19
N VAL A 50 -16.42 -14.02 4.20
CA VAL A 50 -16.91 -14.99 3.20
C VAL A 50 -16.62 -16.45 3.55
N GLN A 51 -15.91 -16.74 4.64
CA GLN A 51 -15.48 -18.10 5.03
C GLN A 51 -16.61 -19.14 5.08
N ARG A 52 -17.85 -18.72 5.36
CA ARG A 52 -19.03 -19.61 5.39
C ARG A 52 -19.91 -19.52 4.14
N ASN A 53 -19.42 -18.86 3.09
CA ASN A 53 -20.13 -18.66 1.84
C ASN A 53 -19.34 -19.16 0.64
N ASP A 54 -19.58 -20.42 0.27
CA ASP A 54 -18.86 -21.08 -0.84
C ASP A 54 -19.06 -20.37 -2.18
N PHE A 55 -20.24 -19.77 -2.40
CA PHE A 55 -20.50 -19.04 -3.65
C PHE A 55 -19.61 -17.80 -3.75
N LEU A 56 -19.56 -16.97 -2.71
CA LEU A 56 -18.72 -15.77 -2.69
C LEU A 56 -17.23 -16.10 -2.77
N GLN A 57 -16.81 -17.20 -2.15
CA GLN A 57 -15.44 -17.72 -2.31
C GLN A 57 -15.17 -18.18 -3.74
N SER A 58 -16.11 -18.89 -4.38
CA SER A 58 -15.94 -19.40 -5.74
C SER A 58 -15.77 -18.29 -6.79
N VAL A 59 -16.40 -17.13 -6.56
CA VAL A 59 -16.26 -15.95 -7.44
C VAL A 59 -15.12 -15.02 -7.02
N GLY A 60 -14.40 -15.35 -5.93
CA GLY A 60 -13.26 -14.58 -5.44
C GLY A 60 -13.61 -13.14 -5.05
N ALA A 61 -14.80 -12.92 -4.47
CA ALA A 61 -15.29 -11.57 -4.15
C ALA A 61 -14.36 -10.85 -3.13
N ASP A 62 -13.92 -11.57 -2.11
CA ASP A 62 -12.98 -11.09 -1.09
C ASP A 62 -11.59 -10.77 -1.69
N THR A 63 -11.08 -11.67 -2.52
CA THR A 63 -9.78 -11.52 -3.19
C THR A 63 -9.78 -10.31 -4.12
N THR A 64 -10.85 -10.13 -4.89
CA THR A 64 -11.01 -8.99 -5.81
C THR A 64 -11.02 -7.66 -5.04
N LEU A 65 -11.77 -7.58 -3.94
CA LEU A 65 -11.79 -6.38 -3.09
C LEU A 65 -10.44 -6.14 -2.41
N SER A 66 -9.78 -7.20 -1.92
CA SER A 66 -8.45 -7.09 -1.31
C SER A 66 -7.45 -6.49 -2.28
N TRP A 67 -7.37 -7.00 -3.51
CA TRP A 67 -6.46 -6.46 -4.53
C TRP A 67 -6.80 -5.02 -4.92
N THR A 68 -8.09 -4.67 -4.94
CA THR A 68 -8.54 -3.31 -5.22
C THR A 68 -8.04 -2.35 -4.14
N ILE A 69 -8.18 -2.71 -2.87
CA ILE A 69 -7.72 -1.90 -1.73
C ILE A 69 -6.20 -1.71 -1.77
N GLU A 70 -5.44 -2.81 -1.91
CA GLU A 70 -3.99 -2.77 -2.03
C GLU A 70 -3.53 -1.93 -3.23
N GLY A 71 -4.21 -2.09 -4.38
CA GLY A 71 -3.98 -1.31 -5.58
C GLY A 71 -4.19 0.20 -5.35
N CYS A 72 -5.22 0.58 -4.58
CA CYS A 72 -5.45 1.97 -4.21
C CYS A 72 -4.32 2.54 -3.35
N HIS A 73 -3.82 1.81 -2.36
CA HIS A 73 -2.68 2.25 -1.53
C HIS A 73 -1.42 2.40 -2.37
N ARG A 74 -1.12 1.41 -3.23
CA ARG A 74 -0.01 1.45 -4.17
C ARG A 74 -0.08 2.66 -5.10
N ALA A 75 -1.22 2.90 -5.74
CA ALA A 75 -1.38 4.04 -6.65
C ALA A 75 -1.20 5.39 -5.93
N ARG A 76 -1.75 5.53 -4.72
CA ARG A 76 -1.64 6.75 -3.91
C ARG A 76 -0.19 7.03 -3.53
N ILE A 77 0.55 6.03 -3.04
CA ILE A 77 1.94 6.25 -2.61
C ILE A 77 2.86 6.52 -3.82
N SER A 78 2.66 5.84 -4.95
CA SER A 78 3.39 6.13 -6.20
C SER A 78 3.17 7.58 -6.65
N GLY A 79 1.94 8.08 -6.59
CA GLY A 79 1.65 9.49 -6.93
C GLY A 79 2.33 10.49 -5.99
N ARG A 80 2.31 10.23 -4.69
CA ARG A 80 3.00 11.05 -3.69
C ARG A 80 4.52 11.03 -3.87
N ALA A 81 5.08 9.85 -4.15
CA ALA A 81 6.50 9.69 -4.40
C ALA A 81 6.94 10.43 -5.68
N LEU A 82 6.14 10.37 -6.76
CA LEU A 82 6.40 11.14 -7.98
C LEU A 82 6.46 12.65 -7.70
N ILE A 83 5.46 13.20 -7.01
CA ILE A 83 5.43 14.62 -6.65
C ILE A 83 6.65 15.00 -5.81
N THR A 84 7.03 14.14 -4.86
CA THR A 84 8.18 14.34 -3.98
C THR A 84 9.50 14.31 -4.73
N ALA A 85 9.70 13.34 -5.63
CA ALA A 85 10.89 13.27 -6.47
C ALA A 85 11.02 14.52 -7.36
N ILE A 86 9.92 14.99 -7.96
CA ILE A 86 9.91 16.25 -8.73
C ILE A 86 10.28 17.45 -7.84
N ALA A 87 9.77 17.49 -6.60
CA ALA A 87 10.09 18.54 -5.64
C ALA A 87 11.58 18.55 -5.26
N VAL A 88 12.18 17.38 -4.98
CA VAL A 88 13.62 17.23 -4.73
C VAL A 88 14.44 17.77 -5.90
N LEU A 89 14.09 17.35 -7.13
CA LEU A 89 14.79 17.78 -8.34
C LEU A 89 14.69 19.29 -8.58
N ARG A 90 13.53 19.89 -8.29
CA ARG A 90 13.33 21.35 -8.38
C ARG A 90 14.14 22.09 -7.32
N PHE A 91 14.13 21.60 -6.07
CA PHE A 91 14.95 22.16 -5.01
C PHE A 91 16.43 22.18 -5.40
N HIS A 92 16.95 21.06 -5.90
CA HIS A 92 18.34 20.98 -6.36
C HIS A 92 18.63 21.94 -7.52
N LYS A 93 17.70 22.08 -8.46
CA LYS A 93 17.84 23.05 -9.57
C LYS A 93 17.92 24.50 -9.08
N ASP A 94 17.13 24.86 -8.07
CA ASP A 94 17.03 26.24 -7.59
C ASP A 94 18.14 26.59 -6.58
N LYS A 95 18.61 25.61 -5.79
CA LYS A 95 19.55 25.78 -4.68
C LYS A 95 20.94 25.19 -4.95
N THR A 96 21.12 24.49 -6.07
CA THR A 96 22.36 23.78 -6.43
C THR A 96 22.86 22.78 -5.37
N THR A 97 21.96 22.34 -4.49
CA THR A 97 22.21 21.44 -3.36
C THR A 97 21.02 20.51 -3.17
N TRP A 98 21.25 19.27 -2.74
CA TRP A 98 20.16 18.37 -2.39
C TRP A 98 19.56 18.75 -1.03
N PRO A 99 18.23 18.66 -0.86
CA PRO A 99 17.63 18.86 0.45
C PRO A 99 18.17 17.77 1.40
N GLN A 100 18.44 18.14 2.64
CA GLN A 100 18.92 17.22 3.67
C GLN A 100 17.79 16.33 4.20
N SER A 101 16.54 16.76 4.05
CA SER A 101 15.36 15.99 4.45
C SER A 101 14.07 16.40 3.73
N LEU A 102 13.01 15.62 3.90
CA LEU A 102 11.68 15.96 3.36
C LEU A 102 11.05 17.15 4.10
N GLU A 103 11.38 17.36 5.37
CA GLU A 103 10.98 18.54 6.15
C GLU A 103 11.55 19.82 5.57
N GLU A 104 12.78 19.79 5.04
CA GLU A 104 13.37 20.94 4.35
C GLU A 104 12.59 21.30 3.09
N LEU A 105 12.18 20.30 2.31
CA LEU A 105 11.32 20.52 1.13
C LEU A 105 9.98 21.15 1.52
N ALA A 106 9.36 20.68 2.60
CA ALA A 106 8.11 21.25 3.09
C ALA A 106 8.30 22.69 3.58
N SER A 107 9.33 22.93 4.40
CA SER A 107 9.64 24.25 4.95
C SER A 107 10.00 25.27 3.87
N ALA A 108 10.66 24.83 2.80
CA ALA A 108 10.99 25.64 1.63
C ALA A 108 9.81 25.80 0.65
N GLY A 109 8.67 25.14 0.90
CA GLY A 109 7.44 25.29 0.12
C GLY A 109 7.38 24.47 -1.18
N TYR A 110 8.26 23.49 -1.36
CA TYR A 110 8.27 22.63 -2.55
C TYR A 110 7.21 21.51 -2.48
N ILE A 111 6.84 21.10 -1.27
CA ILE A 111 5.72 20.18 -0.99
C ILE A 111 4.83 20.78 0.10
N ARG A 112 3.53 20.45 0.07
CA ARG A 112 2.56 20.93 1.07
C ARG A 112 2.59 20.15 2.37
N GLU A 113 2.85 18.86 2.28
CA GLU A 113 2.87 17.92 3.39
C GLU A 113 3.94 16.86 3.13
N ILE A 114 4.47 16.27 4.21
CA ILE A 114 5.44 15.18 4.12
C ILE A 114 4.67 13.90 3.74
N PRO A 115 5.05 13.21 2.65
CA PRO A 115 4.35 12.01 2.20
C PRO A 115 4.54 10.86 3.18
N ILE A 116 3.45 10.44 3.83
CA ILE A 116 3.44 9.24 4.69
C ILE A 116 3.28 7.98 3.83
N ASP A 117 4.18 7.04 4.04
CA ASP A 117 4.18 5.70 3.47
C ASP A 117 3.16 4.81 4.19
N PRO A 118 2.14 4.30 3.49
CA PRO A 118 1.08 3.50 4.10
C PRO A 118 1.58 2.12 4.58
N TYR A 119 2.77 1.69 4.17
CA TYR A 119 3.38 0.42 4.57
C TYR A 119 4.26 0.52 5.82
N SER A 120 4.88 1.66 6.09
CA SER A 120 5.65 1.87 7.33
C SER A 120 4.92 2.72 8.37
N GLY A 121 3.88 3.47 7.97
CA GLY A 121 3.23 4.47 8.83
C GLY A 121 4.11 5.70 9.11
N LYS A 122 5.27 5.81 8.43
CA LYS A 122 6.27 6.86 8.58
C LYS A 122 6.40 7.65 7.27
N PRO A 123 7.12 8.79 7.23
CA PRO A 123 7.49 9.41 5.97
C PRO A 123 8.15 8.43 5.00
N LEU A 124 7.96 8.62 3.68
CA LEU A 124 8.78 7.94 2.67
C LEU A 124 10.26 8.07 3.02
N VAL A 125 11.03 6.99 2.80
CA VAL A 125 12.45 7.02 3.08
C VAL A 125 13.16 7.80 1.98
N TYR A 126 13.81 8.89 2.38
CA TYR A 126 14.59 9.75 1.51
C TYR A 126 16.05 9.75 1.95
N LYS A 127 16.96 9.46 1.01
CA LYS A 127 18.41 9.41 1.27
C LYS A 127 19.14 10.25 0.21
N PRO A 128 19.62 11.46 0.51
CA PRO A 128 20.47 12.20 -0.42
C PRO A 128 21.82 11.48 -0.59
N THR A 129 22.40 11.56 -1.78
CA THR A 129 23.75 11.09 -2.09
C THR A 129 24.58 12.25 -2.62
N ALA A 130 25.85 12.02 -2.97
CA ALA A 130 26.71 13.08 -3.53
C ALA A 130 26.11 13.66 -4.82
N ASP A 131 25.60 12.79 -5.70
CA ASP A 131 25.18 13.17 -7.06
C ASP A 131 23.67 13.00 -7.30
N SER A 132 22.93 12.43 -6.35
CA SER A 132 21.49 12.16 -6.50
C SER A 132 20.81 11.95 -5.15
N PHE A 133 19.76 11.13 -5.14
CA PHE A 133 19.06 10.68 -3.95
C PHE A 133 18.44 9.31 -4.18
N THR A 134 17.92 8.69 -3.13
CA THR A 134 17.01 7.55 -3.18
C THR A 134 15.71 7.94 -2.51
N LEU A 135 14.59 7.53 -3.09
CA LEU A 135 13.25 7.71 -2.51
C LEU A 135 12.46 6.41 -2.63
N TYR A 136 12.01 5.86 -1.51
CA TYR A 136 11.35 4.55 -1.48
C TYR A 136 10.33 4.39 -0.35
N SER A 137 9.49 3.37 -0.49
CA SER A 137 8.55 2.84 0.51
C SER A 137 9.03 1.46 0.95
N CYS A 138 8.75 1.06 2.19
CA CYS A 138 9.05 -0.28 2.71
C CYS A 138 8.32 -1.39 1.94
N GLY A 139 7.27 -1.07 1.17
CA GLY A 139 6.58 -2.08 0.39
C GLY A 139 5.76 -3.08 1.22
N GLN A 140 5.30 -4.14 0.56
CA GLN A 140 4.27 -5.04 1.10
C GLN A 140 4.78 -6.09 2.11
N ASP A 141 6.08 -6.16 2.33
CA ASP A 141 6.69 -6.99 3.38
C ASP A 141 6.91 -6.23 4.69
N PHE A 142 6.70 -4.90 4.70
CA PHE A 142 6.76 -4.04 5.88
C PHE A 142 8.17 -3.85 6.48
N ASP A 143 9.20 -4.34 5.79
CA ASP A 143 10.60 -4.25 6.20
C ASP A 143 11.32 -3.13 5.42
N ASP A 144 12.32 -2.49 6.02
CA ASP A 144 13.19 -1.52 5.32
C ASP A 144 14.45 -2.24 4.87
N ASP A 145 14.54 -2.51 3.57
CA ASP A 145 15.68 -3.18 2.93
C ASP A 145 16.75 -2.20 2.43
N GLY A 146 16.73 -0.98 2.96
CA GLY A 146 17.75 0.03 2.71
C GLY A 146 17.64 0.72 1.34
N GLY A 147 16.56 0.50 0.60
CA GLY A 147 16.33 0.91 -0.78
C GLY A 147 16.64 -0.20 -1.79
N THR A 148 16.60 -1.47 -1.38
CA THR A 148 16.84 -2.60 -2.28
C THR A 148 15.53 -2.94 -3.01
N PRO A 149 15.48 -2.79 -4.34
CA PRO A 149 14.23 -2.95 -5.08
C PRO A 149 13.72 -4.40 -5.02
N GLY A 150 12.47 -4.55 -4.57
CA GLY A 150 11.73 -5.80 -4.60
C GLY A 150 10.61 -5.80 -5.65
N GLN A 151 9.94 -6.94 -5.81
CA GLN A 151 8.63 -6.93 -6.47
C GLN A 151 7.59 -6.41 -5.47
N TRP A 152 6.60 -5.65 -5.95
CA TRP A 152 5.39 -5.39 -5.17
C TRP A 152 4.72 -6.73 -4.82
N GLY A 153 4.96 -7.24 -3.61
CA GLY A 153 4.46 -8.54 -3.18
C GLY A 153 4.88 -8.92 -1.77
N ARG A 154 4.31 -10.02 -1.28
CA ARG A 154 4.66 -10.62 0.03
C ARG A 154 5.98 -11.42 -0.09
N PRO A 155 6.65 -11.71 1.04
CA PRO A 155 7.84 -12.55 1.07
C PRO A 155 7.66 -13.87 0.30
N PRO A 156 8.73 -14.42 -0.31
CA PRO A 156 10.13 -14.01 -0.20
C PRO A 156 10.60 -13.05 -1.32
N ARG A 157 9.69 -12.51 -2.14
CA ARG A 157 10.02 -11.61 -3.26
C ARG A 157 9.68 -10.14 -2.99
N GLY A 158 9.20 -9.86 -1.78
CA GLY A 158 9.00 -8.51 -1.28
C GLY A 158 10.34 -7.80 -1.15
N GLY A 159 10.26 -6.48 -1.15
CA GLY A 159 11.33 -5.59 -0.78
C GLY A 159 10.85 -4.16 -0.96
N ASP A 160 11.76 -3.21 -0.77
CA ASP A 160 11.44 -1.80 -0.91
C ASP A 160 10.92 -1.47 -2.30
N GLN A 161 9.87 -0.64 -2.35
CA GLN A 161 9.50 0.00 -3.59
C GLN A 161 10.32 1.27 -3.79
N VAL A 162 11.35 1.15 -4.63
CA VAL A 162 12.17 2.29 -5.07
C VAL A 162 11.43 3.10 -6.14
N PHE A 163 11.24 4.40 -5.90
CA PHE A 163 10.65 5.34 -6.85
C PHE A 163 11.69 6.21 -7.54
N TRP A 164 12.85 6.40 -6.90
CA TRP A 164 14.00 7.08 -7.48
C TRP A 164 15.30 6.45 -6.96
N PRO A 165 16.31 6.19 -7.83
CA PRO A 165 16.32 6.43 -9.28
C PRO A 165 15.30 5.56 -10.02
N VAL A 166 14.84 6.02 -11.19
CA VAL A 166 13.95 5.23 -12.04
C VAL A 166 14.78 4.14 -12.72
N GLU A 167 14.49 2.87 -12.43
CA GLU A 167 15.09 1.76 -13.14
C GLU A 167 14.66 1.75 -14.61
N LYS A 168 15.61 1.46 -15.50
CA LYS A 168 15.30 1.24 -16.93
C LYS A 168 14.87 -0.21 -17.09
N HIS A 169 13.64 -0.42 -17.56
CA HIS A 169 13.14 -1.73 -18.00
C HIS A 169 13.44 -1.98 -19.47
#